data_AF-A0A9Q1JWZ8-F1
#
_entry.id   AF-A0A9Q1JWZ8-F1
#
_cell.length_a   1.000
_cell.length_b   1.000
_cell.length_c   1.000
_cell.angle_alpha   90.00
_cell.angle_beta   90.00
_cell.angle_gamma   90.00
#
_symmetry.space_group_name_H-M   'P 1'
#
loop_
_entity.id
_entity.type
_entity.pdbx_description
1 polymer ?
#
loop_
_entity_poly.entity_id
_entity_poly.type
_entity_poly.pdbx_seq_one_letter_code
_entity_poly.pdbx_strand_id
1 'polypeptide(L)'
;MRTIAAGGTPPSLRLRFSLLLLLVCCSELTQGGLTMASDCDNAAQLRAQFIQLLRSRRSPDVPLKVEPAKPVANPMYQENPPPTFSEAMESCPKADVKNLKDLLVEENLYLHTEASEQGKLPVLMLSMKESSKAKRPAVVFLHSTHKCKEWLRPLLEAYASRGYIAVAIDSRYHGERASSLTTYRDALISSWKKGKTMPFIFDTVWDLIKLADYLTQGMILIQRGLESLGSHLGVG
;
A
#
# COMPACT_ATOMS: atom_id res chain seq x y z
N MET A 1 -61.07 13.17 -13.63
CA MET A 1 -60.85 12.58 -14.97
C MET A 1 -59.38 12.81 -15.34
N ARG A 2 -58.67 11.75 -15.74
CA ARG A 2 -57.23 11.62 -16.07
C ARG A 2 -56.24 11.35 -14.93
N THR A 3 -56.05 10.04 -14.72
CA THR A 3 -54.87 9.34 -14.18
C THR A 3 -53.66 9.52 -15.09
N ILE A 4 -52.45 9.73 -14.54
CA ILE A 4 -51.18 9.18 -15.05
C ILE A 4 -50.28 8.88 -13.84
N ALA A 5 -49.83 7.63 -13.75
CA ALA A 5 -48.82 7.16 -12.81
C ALA A 5 -47.41 7.43 -13.37
N ALA A 6 -46.44 7.73 -12.51
CA ALA A 6 -45.03 7.51 -12.79
C ALA A 6 -44.27 7.34 -11.47
N GLY A 7 -43.88 6.09 -11.17
CA GLY A 7 -42.85 5.80 -10.20
C GLY A 7 -41.49 6.28 -10.69
N GLY A 8 -40.68 6.76 -9.76
CA GLY A 8 -39.31 7.16 -10.00
C GLY A 8 -38.60 7.34 -8.66
N THR A 9 -37.90 6.30 -8.22
CA THR A 9 -36.94 6.35 -7.12
C THR A 9 -35.84 7.37 -7.43
N PRO A 10 -35.41 8.21 -6.46
CA PRO A 10 -34.30 9.12 -6.68
C PRO A 10 -32.99 8.33 -6.87
N PRO A 11 -32.10 8.74 -7.78
CA PRO A 11 -30.87 8.02 -8.04
C PRO A 11 -29.94 8.12 -6.83
N SER A 12 -29.56 6.96 -6.31
CA SER A 12 -28.52 6.77 -5.30
C SER A 12 -27.22 7.47 -5.74
N LEU A 13 -26.71 8.38 -4.91
CA LEU A 13 -25.35 8.89 -5.03
C LEU A 13 -24.35 7.74 -4.86
N ARG A 14 -23.92 7.16 -5.98
CA ARG A 14 -22.75 6.28 -6.02
C ARG A 14 -21.50 7.16 -6.11
N LEU A 15 -20.92 7.51 -4.97
CA LEU A 15 -19.52 7.93 -4.93
C LEU A 15 -18.66 6.73 -5.36
N ARG A 16 -18.26 6.71 -6.63
CA ARG A 16 -17.22 5.80 -7.11
C ARG A 16 -15.86 6.38 -6.71
N PHE A 17 -15.33 5.98 -5.56
CA PHE A 17 -13.89 6.06 -5.34
C PHE A 17 -13.23 4.97 -6.19
N SER A 18 -12.71 5.36 -7.35
CA SER A 18 -11.79 4.54 -8.13
C SER A 18 -10.39 5.12 -7.97
N LEU A 19 -9.64 4.56 -7.03
CA LEU A 19 -8.18 4.64 -7.06
C LEU A 19 -7.68 3.23 -7.39
N LEU A 20 -7.78 2.87 -8.66
CA LEU A 20 -7.18 1.67 -9.21
C LEU A 20 -5.87 2.10 -9.87
N LEU A 21 -4.76 1.93 -9.16
CA LEU A 21 -3.43 2.09 -9.74
C LEU A 21 -3.17 0.89 -10.66
N LEU A 22 -3.60 1.01 -11.91
CA LEU A 22 -3.38 0.05 -12.98
C LEU A 22 -1.90 0.10 -13.40
N LEU A 23 -1.11 -0.83 -12.86
CA LEU A 23 0.17 -1.23 -13.44
C LEU A 23 -0.16 -2.17 -14.62
N VAL A 24 -0.50 -1.59 -15.77
CA VAL A 24 -0.67 -2.35 -17.01
C VAL A 24 0.70 -2.77 -17.50
N CYS A 25 0.99 -4.06 -17.36
CA CYS A 25 2.01 -4.72 -18.15
C CYS A 25 1.56 -4.65 -19.61
N CYS A 26 2.27 -3.85 -20.41
CA CYS A 26 2.01 -3.72 -21.84
C CYS A 26 2.59 -4.97 -22.54
N SER A 27 1.82 -6.04 -22.59
CA SER A 27 2.06 -7.14 -23.51
C SER A 27 0.74 -7.84 -23.82
N GLU A 28 0.39 -7.81 -25.11
CA GLU A 28 -0.60 -8.61 -25.81
C GLU A 28 -2.07 -8.17 -25.77
N LEU A 29 -2.39 -7.16 -26.57
CA LEU A 29 -3.60 -7.16 -27.40
C LEU A 29 -3.27 -6.58 -28.78
N THR A 30 -2.84 -7.44 -29.69
CA THR A 30 -2.78 -7.14 -31.12
C THR A 30 -4.18 -7.29 -31.72
N GLN A 31 -4.85 -6.16 -31.97
CA GLN A 31 -5.61 -5.89 -33.20
C GLN A 31 -6.19 -4.47 -33.17
N GLY A 32 -5.75 -3.63 -34.11
CA GLY A 32 -6.26 -2.27 -34.33
C GLY A 32 -5.14 -1.23 -34.37
N GLY A 33 -4.55 -1.02 -35.54
CA GLY A 33 -3.40 -0.14 -35.74
C GLY A 33 -3.71 1.36 -35.67
N LEU A 34 -2.67 2.10 -35.27
CA LEU A 34 -2.43 3.54 -35.37
C LEU A 34 -3.17 4.49 -34.40
N THR A 35 -2.66 4.52 -33.15
CA THR A 35 -2.44 5.72 -32.29
C THR A 35 -1.81 5.36 -30.93
N MET A 36 -1.87 4.09 -30.52
CA MET A 36 -1.43 3.63 -29.19
C MET A 36 0.10 3.60 -28.95
N ALA A 37 0.91 3.54 -30.01
CA ALA A 37 2.36 3.39 -29.87
C ALA A 37 3.05 4.68 -29.39
N SER A 38 2.66 5.85 -29.94
CA SER A 38 3.25 7.14 -29.57
C SER A 38 2.96 7.56 -28.14
N ASP A 39 1.78 7.21 -27.62
CA ASP A 39 1.37 7.55 -26.26
C ASP A 39 2.04 6.65 -25.21
N CYS A 40 2.28 5.37 -25.56
CA CYS A 40 3.03 4.44 -24.72
C CYS A 40 4.49 4.88 -24.54
N ASP A 41 5.12 5.31 -25.63
CA ASP A 41 6.51 5.80 -25.64
C ASP A 41 6.64 7.08 -24.80
N ASN A 42 5.68 8.01 -24.93
CA ASN A 42 5.63 9.22 -24.10
C ASN A 42 5.47 8.91 -22.60
N ALA A 43 4.59 7.95 -22.25
CA ALA A 43 4.39 7.55 -20.87
C ALA A 43 5.63 6.84 -20.27
N ALA A 44 6.32 6.02 -21.07
CA ALA A 44 7.57 5.37 -20.65
C ALA A 44 8.68 6.39 -20.40
N GLN A 45 8.81 7.38 -21.29
CA GLN A 45 9.77 8.47 -21.14
C GLN A 45 9.48 9.31 -19.88
N LEU A 46 8.22 9.67 -19.65
CA LEU A 46 7.81 10.42 -18.45
C LEU A 46 8.11 9.64 -17.17
N ARG A 47 7.83 8.32 -17.14
CA ARG A 47 8.20 7.46 -16.02
C ARG A 47 9.71 7.45 -15.79
N ALA A 48 10.51 7.27 -16.84
CA ALA A 48 11.96 7.26 -16.73
C ALA A 48 12.53 8.59 -16.19
N GLN A 49 12.03 9.72 -16.70
CA GLN A 49 12.40 11.06 -16.22
C GLN A 49 12.00 11.27 -14.76
N PHE A 50 10.81 10.82 -14.37
CA PHE A 50 10.34 10.94 -12.99
C PHE A 50 11.20 10.08 -12.03
N ILE A 51 11.54 8.85 -12.41
CA ILE A 51 12.46 8.00 -11.63
C ILE A 51 13.84 8.65 -11.52
N GLN A 52 14.35 9.25 -12.60
CA GLN A 52 15.62 9.98 -12.59
C GLN A 52 15.56 11.18 -11.63
N LEU A 53 14.47 11.94 -11.63
CA LEU A 53 14.24 13.04 -10.69
C LEU A 53 14.21 12.56 -9.23
N LEU A 54 13.56 11.42 -8.96
CA LEU A 54 13.53 10.84 -7.62
C LEU A 54 14.95 10.47 -7.16
N ARG A 55 15.73 9.81 -8.03
CA ARG A 55 17.10 9.40 -7.73
C ARG A 55 18.04 10.59 -7.52
N SER A 56 17.95 11.63 -8.35
CA SER A 56 18.89 12.77 -8.31
C SER A 56 18.77 13.61 -7.04
N ARG A 57 17.72 13.43 -6.24
CA ARG A 57 17.41 14.21 -5.03
C ARG A 57 17.57 13.41 -3.74
N ARG A 58 18.08 12.19 -3.81
CA ARG A 58 18.26 11.28 -2.69
C ARG A 58 19.73 10.92 -2.50
N SER A 59 20.09 10.50 -1.29
CA SER A 59 21.37 9.85 -0.99
C SER A 59 21.54 8.58 -1.85
N PRO A 60 22.76 8.01 -1.95
CA PRO A 60 23.04 6.86 -2.80
C PRO A 60 22.03 5.72 -2.62
N ASP A 61 21.71 5.02 -3.72
CA ASP A 61 20.82 3.86 -3.70
C ASP A 61 21.28 2.86 -2.64
N VAL A 62 20.38 2.56 -1.71
CA VAL A 62 20.63 1.57 -0.66
C VAL A 62 20.15 0.22 -1.17
N PRO A 63 20.91 -0.88 -0.95
CA PRO A 63 20.40 -2.21 -1.22
C PRO A 63 19.07 -2.42 -0.50
N LEU A 64 18.12 -3.07 -1.19
CA LEU A 64 16.82 -3.39 -0.61
C LEU A 64 17.03 -4.32 0.59
N LYS A 65 16.85 -3.80 1.80
CA LYS A 65 17.02 -4.55 3.05
C LYS A 65 15.68 -4.63 3.78
N VAL A 66 15.36 -5.82 4.28
CA VAL A 66 14.13 -6.11 5.02
C VAL A 66 14.51 -6.53 6.43
N GLU A 67 13.83 -5.97 7.42
CA GLU A 67 13.98 -6.33 8.83
C GLU A 67 12.62 -6.71 9.41
N PRO A 68 12.47 -7.87 10.06
CA PRO A 68 11.25 -8.20 10.78
C PRO A 68 10.96 -7.16 11.87
N ALA A 69 9.69 -6.79 12.01
CA ALA A 69 9.20 -5.89 13.04
C ALA A 69 8.14 -6.57 13.90
N LYS A 70 7.91 -6.02 15.10
CA LYS A 70 6.81 -6.46 15.96
C LYS A 70 5.57 -5.61 15.68
N PRO A 71 4.35 -6.14 15.90
CA PRO A 71 3.15 -5.33 15.90
C PRO A 71 3.27 -4.13 16.85
N VAL A 72 2.78 -2.97 16.42
CA VAL A 72 2.82 -1.73 17.20
C VAL A 72 1.75 -1.78 18.28
N ALA A 73 2.17 -1.81 19.55
CA ALA A 73 1.25 -1.85 20.69
C ALA A 73 0.51 -0.52 20.90
N ASN A 74 1.19 0.62 20.66
CA ASN A 74 0.65 1.97 20.86
C ASN A 74 0.88 2.81 19.60
N PRO A 75 -0.03 2.77 18.61
CA PRO A 75 0.14 3.49 17.35
C PRO A 75 0.13 5.01 17.55
N MET A 76 1.02 5.71 16.83
CA MET A 76 1.14 7.17 16.91
C MET A 76 0.16 7.85 15.96
N TYR A 77 -1.01 8.23 16.49
CA TYR A 77 -1.94 9.13 15.81
C TYR A 77 -1.60 10.58 16.17
N GLN A 78 -1.31 11.41 15.16
CA GLN A 78 -0.93 12.82 15.36
C GLN A 78 -2.15 13.76 15.43
N GLU A 79 -3.33 13.19 15.66
CA GLU A 79 -4.58 13.91 15.88
C GLU A 79 -4.98 13.84 17.36
N ASN A 80 -5.53 14.94 17.88
CA ASN A 80 -5.99 15.03 19.26
C ASN A 80 -7.42 15.61 19.28
N PRO A 81 -8.44 14.87 19.75
CA PRO A 81 -8.36 13.52 20.31
C PRO A 81 -7.94 12.45 19.30
N PRO A 82 -7.46 11.27 19.75
CA PRO A 82 -7.20 10.15 18.86
C PRO A 82 -8.44 9.85 18.03
N PRO A 83 -8.26 9.51 16.74
CA PRO A 83 -9.40 9.37 15.86
C PRO A 83 -10.20 8.09 16.13
N THR A 84 -11.47 8.12 15.74
CA THR A 84 -12.36 6.94 15.66
C THR A 84 -12.50 6.43 14.23
N PHE A 85 -12.54 5.11 14.04
CA PHE A 85 -12.57 4.53 12.71
C PHE A 85 -13.78 5.07 11.95
N SER A 86 -13.61 5.40 10.67
CA SER A 86 -14.72 5.91 9.88
C SER A 86 -15.73 4.80 9.62
N GLU A 87 -17.02 5.12 9.71
CA GLU A 87 -18.13 4.21 9.38
C GLU A 87 -17.95 3.57 7.98
N ALA A 88 -17.46 4.33 7.01
CA ALA A 88 -17.17 3.84 5.65
C ALA A 88 -16.09 2.72 5.62
N MET A 89 -15.10 2.78 6.50
CA MET A 89 -14.07 1.74 6.61
C MET A 89 -14.58 0.51 7.35
N GLU A 90 -15.37 0.71 8.42
CA GLU A 90 -15.95 -0.38 9.19
C GLU A 90 -17.00 -1.17 8.40
N SER A 91 -17.74 -0.47 7.54
CA SER A 91 -18.73 -1.05 6.62
C SER A 91 -18.14 -1.70 5.36
N CYS A 92 -16.81 -1.71 5.22
CA CYS A 92 -16.17 -2.38 4.08
C CYS A 92 -16.54 -3.87 4.08
N PRO A 93 -17.17 -4.41 3.01
CA PRO A 93 -17.72 -5.76 3.03
C PRO A 93 -16.66 -6.81 3.38
N LYS A 94 -16.86 -7.62 4.41
CA LYS A 94 -15.94 -8.73 4.72
C LYS A 94 -16.52 -10.03 4.14
N ALA A 95 -15.66 -10.98 3.75
CA ALA A 95 -16.15 -12.32 3.50
C ALA A 95 -16.68 -12.90 4.82
N ASP A 96 -17.78 -13.65 4.76
CA ASP A 96 -18.35 -14.30 5.94
C ASP A 96 -17.47 -15.48 6.36
N VAL A 97 -16.48 -15.19 7.20
CA VAL A 97 -15.49 -16.14 7.68
C VAL A 97 -15.60 -16.23 9.20
N LYS A 98 -15.99 -17.41 9.69
CA LYS A 98 -16.00 -17.70 11.13
C LYS A 98 -14.57 -17.61 11.68
N ASN A 99 -14.43 -17.01 12.85
CA ASN A 99 -13.14 -16.84 13.55
C ASN A 99 -12.07 -16.13 12.70
N LEU A 100 -12.46 -15.13 11.90
CA LEU A 100 -11.56 -14.39 11.01
C LEU A 100 -10.26 -13.96 11.69
N LYS A 101 -10.32 -13.43 12.92
CA LYS A 101 -9.15 -12.96 13.65
C LYS A 101 -8.10 -14.05 13.90
N ASP A 102 -8.52 -15.28 14.18
CA ASP A 102 -7.61 -16.40 14.44
C ASP A 102 -6.99 -16.95 13.15
N LEU A 103 -7.64 -16.67 12.02
CA LEU A 103 -7.20 -17.07 10.68
C LEU A 103 -6.36 -15.99 10.00
N LEU A 104 -6.25 -14.78 10.55
CA LEU A 104 -5.40 -13.73 9.99
C LEU A 104 -3.95 -13.95 10.41
N VAL A 105 -3.07 -13.84 9.42
CA VAL A 105 -1.63 -13.77 9.61
C VAL A 105 -1.22 -12.31 9.46
N GLU A 106 -0.59 -11.79 10.51
CA GLU A 106 -0.02 -10.45 10.52
C GLU A 106 1.50 -10.50 10.45
N GLU A 107 2.04 -9.80 9.47
CA GLU A 107 3.47 -9.60 9.30
C GLU A 107 3.78 -8.11 9.38
N ASN A 108 4.69 -7.75 10.28
CA ASN A 108 5.21 -6.39 10.36
C ASN A 108 6.69 -6.45 9.95
N LEU A 109 7.12 -5.50 9.12
CA LEU A 109 8.52 -5.39 8.70
C LEU A 109 8.91 -3.94 8.47
N TYR A 110 10.21 -3.71 8.44
CA TYR A 110 10.82 -2.49 7.95
C TYR A 110 11.51 -2.75 6.62
N LEU A 111 11.15 -1.96 5.61
CA LEU A 111 11.84 -1.92 4.33
C LEU A 111 12.74 -0.70 4.28
N HIS A 112 14.05 -0.89 4.11
CA HIS A 112 14.99 0.22 3.98
C HIS A 112 14.99 0.73 2.55
N THR A 113 14.41 1.91 2.33
CA THR A 113 14.29 2.56 1.01
C THR A 113 15.36 3.62 0.78
N GLU A 114 15.94 4.15 1.87
CA GLU A 114 17.00 5.16 1.92
C GLU A 114 17.81 5.00 3.22
N ALA A 115 19.00 5.60 3.29
CA ALA A 115 19.91 5.45 4.45
C ALA A 115 19.49 6.27 5.69
N SER A 116 18.49 7.14 5.55
CA SER A 116 18.01 7.98 6.65
C SER A 116 17.00 7.24 7.53
N GLU A 117 16.76 7.72 8.75
CA GLU A 117 15.71 7.19 9.63
C GLU A 117 14.32 7.21 8.97
N GLN A 118 14.03 8.27 8.22
CA GLN A 118 12.79 8.34 7.44
C GLN A 118 12.77 7.30 6.30
N GLY A 119 13.94 6.88 5.80
CA GLY A 119 14.14 5.83 4.81
C GLY A 119 13.76 4.42 5.30
N LYS A 120 13.56 4.24 6.60
CA LYS A 120 13.03 3.00 7.18
C LYS A 120 11.51 3.01 7.02
N LEU A 121 10.97 2.26 6.07
CA LEU A 121 9.54 2.15 5.76
C LEU A 121 8.87 1.08 6.63
N PRO A 122 7.98 1.45 7.57
CA PRO A 122 7.16 0.49 8.30
C PRO A 122 6.06 -0.05 7.39
N VAL A 123 5.93 -1.37 7.36
CA VAL A 123 4.96 -2.09 6.55
C VAL A 123 4.22 -3.07 7.45
N LEU A 124 2.88 -3.04 7.36
CA LEU A 124 1.99 -4.01 7.98
C LEU A 124 1.26 -4.76 6.88
N MET A 125 1.35 -6.09 6.90
CA MET A 125 0.68 -6.97 5.95
C MET A 125 -0.30 -7.87 6.71
N LEU A 126 -1.53 -7.96 6.21
CA LEU A 126 -2.54 -8.93 6.64
C LEU A 126 -2.90 -9.85 5.49
N SER A 127 -2.96 -11.14 5.77
CA SER A 127 -3.47 -12.15 4.84
C SER A 127 -4.16 -13.27 5.59
N MET A 128 -4.93 -14.10 4.89
CA MET A 128 -5.46 -15.33 5.49
C MET A 128 -4.37 -16.38 5.63
N LYS A 129 -4.40 -17.10 6.74
CA LYS A 129 -3.62 -18.31 6.99
C LYS A 129 -4.09 -19.37 6.00
N GLU A 130 -3.21 -19.73 5.08
CA GLU A 130 -3.53 -20.70 4.04
C GLU A 130 -2.67 -21.96 4.14
N SER A 131 -3.24 -23.07 3.68
CA SER A 131 -2.53 -24.31 3.38
C SER A 131 -1.99 -24.37 1.94
N SER A 132 -2.43 -23.45 1.06
CA SER A 132 -2.11 -23.45 -0.37
C SER A 132 -0.93 -22.53 -0.70
N LYS A 133 -0.10 -22.91 -1.69
CA LYS A 133 1.09 -22.15 -2.13
C LYS A 133 0.79 -21.16 -3.27
N ALA A 134 -0.48 -20.82 -3.52
CA ALA A 134 -0.86 -20.02 -4.69
C ALA A 134 -0.40 -18.57 -4.58
N LYS A 135 -0.03 -17.95 -5.71
CA LYS A 135 0.25 -16.51 -5.78
C LYS A 135 -1.04 -15.72 -5.54
N ARG A 136 -0.96 -14.70 -4.69
CA ARG A 136 -2.11 -13.87 -4.31
C ARG A 136 -1.87 -12.42 -4.73
N PRO A 137 -2.89 -11.72 -5.24
CA PRO A 137 -2.77 -10.28 -5.49
C PRO A 137 -2.55 -9.52 -4.18
N ALA A 138 -1.63 -8.55 -4.20
CA ALA A 138 -1.40 -7.63 -3.11
C ALA A 138 -2.14 -6.31 -3.36
N VAL A 139 -2.76 -5.75 -2.33
CA VAL A 139 -3.41 -4.43 -2.37
C VAL A 139 -2.77 -3.54 -1.34
N VAL A 140 -2.18 -2.43 -1.79
CA VAL A 140 -1.48 -1.47 -0.93
C VAL A 140 -2.40 -0.30 -0.59
N PHE A 141 -2.52 0.01 0.69
CA PHE A 141 -3.32 1.10 1.22
C PHE A 141 -2.43 2.20 1.82
N LEU A 142 -2.79 3.44 1.55
CA LEU A 142 -2.17 4.62 2.15
C LEU A 142 -3.14 5.23 3.16
N HIS A 143 -2.64 5.58 4.34
CA HIS A 143 -3.44 6.24 5.35
C HIS A 143 -3.54 7.75 5.06
N SER A 144 -4.55 8.41 5.63
CA SER A 144 -4.69 9.86 5.55
C SER A 144 -3.74 10.59 6.51
N THR A 145 -3.65 11.91 6.35
CA THR A 145 -2.82 12.77 7.22
C THR A 145 -3.18 12.59 8.69
N HIS A 146 -2.17 12.66 9.57
CA HIS A 146 -2.27 12.48 11.02
C HIS A 146 -2.66 11.07 11.51
N LYS A 147 -2.91 10.12 10.59
CA LYS A 147 -3.09 8.70 10.90
C LYS A 147 -1.78 7.91 10.75
N CYS A 148 -1.86 6.60 10.85
CA CYS A 148 -0.79 5.64 10.60
C CYS A 148 -1.35 4.37 9.94
N LYS A 149 -0.49 3.42 9.59
CA LYS A 149 -0.86 2.15 8.93
C LYS A 149 -1.82 1.31 9.79
N GLU A 150 -1.72 1.33 11.12
CA GLU A 150 -2.64 0.59 12.01
C GLU A 150 -4.07 1.10 11.91
N TRP A 151 -4.24 2.37 11.54
CA TRP A 151 -5.55 2.97 11.26
C TRP A 151 -6.34 2.23 10.19
N LEU A 152 -5.62 1.60 9.25
CA LEU A 152 -6.22 0.92 8.11
C LEU A 152 -6.68 -0.50 8.44
N ARG A 153 -6.47 -0.99 9.67
CA ARG A 153 -6.75 -2.39 10.03
C ARG A 153 -8.14 -2.89 9.59
N PRO A 154 -9.27 -2.17 9.78
CA PRO A 154 -10.58 -2.65 9.33
C PRO A 154 -10.63 -2.94 7.82
N LEU A 155 -9.95 -2.11 7.01
CA LEU A 155 -9.85 -2.26 5.57
C LEU A 155 -8.92 -3.41 5.18
N LEU A 156 -7.81 -3.56 5.90
CA LEU A 156 -6.87 -4.67 5.69
C LEU A 156 -7.52 -6.02 5.99
N GLU A 157 -8.27 -6.13 7.09
CA GLU A 157 -9.04 -7.33 7.42
C GLU A 157 -10.08 -7.66 6.34
N ALA A 158 -10.79 -6.64 5.84
CA ALA A 158 -11.79 -6.82 4.81
C ALA A 158 -11.19 -7.38 3.51
N TYR A 159 -10.05 -6.84 3.06
CA TYR A 159 -9.37 -7.33 1.86
C TYR A 159 -8.69 -8.68 2.10
N ALA A 160 -8.06 -8.89 3.25
CA ALA A 160 -7.49 -10.19 3.62
C ALA A 160 -8.56 -11.29 3.62
N SER A 161 -9.74 -11.03 4.20
CA SER A 161 -10.86 -11.99 4.22
C SER A 161 -11.32 -12.43 2.82
N ARG A 162 -11.06 -11.61 1.79
CA ARG A 162 -11.39 -11.89 0.39
C ARG A 162 -10.23 -12.53 -0.39
N GLY A 163 -9.16 -12.95 0.29
CA GLY A 163 -8.01 -13.66 -0.30
C GLY A 163 -6.87 -12.77 -0.81
N TYR A 164 -6.89 -11.46 -0.52
CA TYR A 164 -5.79 -10.57 -0.89
C TYR A 164 -4.68 -10.56 0.18
N ILE A 165 -3.47 -10.20 -0.23
CA ILE A 165 -2.45 -9.72 0.70
C ILE A 165 -2.68 -8.21 0.87
N ALA A 166 -3.28 -7.81 1.98
CA ALA A 166 -3.58 -6.42 2.26
C ALA A 166 -2.39 -5.77 2.96
N VAL A 167 -1.86 -4.68 2.40
CA VAL A 167 -0.62 -4.04 2.85
C VAL A 167 -0.91 -2.59 3.22
N ALA A 168 -0.41 -2.11 4.36
CA ALA A 168 -0.40 -0.71 4.73
C ALA A 168 1.01 -0.25 5.09
N ILE A 169 1.30 1.03 4.80
CA ILE A 169 2.59 1.65 5.10
C ILE A 169 2.43 2.96 5.83
N ASP A 170 3.41 3.31 6.66
CA ASP A 170 3.49 4.66 7.23
C ASP A 170 4.20 5.61 6.24
N SER A 171 3.50 6.68 5.86
CA SER A 171 4.12 7.77 5.09
C SER A 171 5.14 8.53 5.94
N ARG A 172 6.02 9.31 5.30
CA ARG A 172 7.03 10.12 6.00
C ARG A 172 6.39 10.96 7.12
N TYR A 173 7.08 11.02 8.26
CA TYR A 173 6.69 11.79 9.46
C TYR A 173 5.38 11.37 10.16
N HIS A 174 4.83 10.20 9.84
CA HIS A 174 3.62 9.64 10.45
C HIS A 174 3.89 8.29 11.12
N GLY A 175 3.00 7.84 12.00
CA GLY A 175 3.08 6.51 12.62
C GLY A 175 4.43 6.24 13.28
N GLU A 176 5.05 5.10 12.96
CA GLU A 176 6.38 4.74 13.50
C GLU A 176 7.51 5.65 12.97
N ARG A 177 7.26 6.45 11.92
CA ARG A 177 8.20 7.45 11.40
C ARG A 177 8.03 8.83 12.06
N ALA A 178 7.13 8.97 13.03
CA ALA A 178 6.95 10.19 13.81
C ALA A 178 7.60 10.05 15.20
N SER A 179 8.25 11.11 15.67
CA SER A 179 8.81 11.17 17.04
C SER A 179 7.90 11.90 18.03
N SER A 180 6.90 12.62 17.53
CA SER A 180 5.95 13.43 18.32
C SER A 180 4.65 13.68 17.57
N LEU A 181 3.65 14.19 18.28
CA LEU A 181 2.38 14.65 17.70
C LEU A 181 2.56 15.79 16.68
N THR A 182 3.66 16.54 16.75
CA THR A 182 3.93 17.69 15.87
C THR A 182 4.87 17.36 14.71
N THR A 183 5.47 16.16 14.66
CA THR A 183 6.55 15.84 13.70
C THR A 183 6.18 16.19 12.25
N TYR A 184 4.98 15.81 11.79
CA TYR A 184 4.55 16.12 10.42
C TYR A 184 4.40 17.63 10.19
N ARG A 185 3.79 18.35 11.13
CA ARG A 185 3.63 19.81 11.07
C ARG A 185 4.97 20.52 11.06
N ASP A 186 5.89 20.10 11.91
CA ASP A 186 7.23 20.67 12.03
C ASP A 186 8.04 20.43 10.74
N ALA A 187 7.89 19.25 10.13
CA ALA A 187 8.48 18.93 8.84
C ALA A 187 7.93 19.82 7.72
N LEU A 188 6.61 20.07 7.68
CA LEU A 188 5.99 20.99 6.72
C LEU A 188 6.49 22.43 6.90
N ILE A 189 6.52 22.94 8.15
CA ILE A 189 7.01 24.29 8.44
C ILE A 189 8.48 24.43 8.06
N SER A 190 9.31 23.43 8.38
CA SER A 190 10.73 23.41 7.99
C SER A 190 10.89 23.41 6.47
N SER A 191 10.08 22.62 5.77
CA SER A 191 10.07 22.54 4.29
C SER A 191 9.73 23.88 3.66
N TRP A 192 8.65 24.53 4.14
CA TRP A 192 8.24 25.85 3.69
C TRP A 192 9.32 26.91 3.92
N LYS A 193 9.91 26.95 5.12
CA LYS A 193 10.93 27.94 5.48
C LYS A 193 12.25 27.78 4.72
N LYS A 194 12.64 26.54 4.41
CA LYS A 194 13.98 26.23 3.86
C LYS A 194 13.97 25.95 2.36
N GLY A 195 12.88 25.43 1.80
CA GLY A 195 12.78 25.01 0.40
C GLY A 195 13.76 23.88 0.03
N LYS A 196 14.25 23.10 1.01
CA LYS A 196 15.29 22.08 0.82
C LYS A 196 14.77 20.65 0.69
N THR A 197 13.47 20.45 0.86
CA THR A 197 12.82 19.14 0.79
C THR A 197 12.09 18.98 -0.53
N MET A 198 11.97 17.74 -1.01
CA MET A 198 11.06 17.41 -2.09
C MET A 198 9.61 17.43 -1.57
N PRO A 199 8.61 17.55 -2.46
CA PRO A 199 7.22 17.29 -2.07
C PRO A 199 7.12 15.91 -1.42
N PHE A 200 6.54 15.82 -0.23
CA PHE A 200 6.49 14.57 0.54
C PHE A 200 5.79 13.42 -0.21
N ILE A 201 4.89 13.74 -1.14
CA ILE A 201 4.26 12.75 -2.01
C ILE A 201 5.28 12.02 -2.89
N PHE A 202 6.39 12.66 -3.27
CA PHE A 202 7.45 11.99 -4.04
C PHE A 202 8.20 10.96 -3.19
N ASP A 203 8.32 11.21 -1.88
CA ASP A 203 8.90 10.25 -0.94
C ASP A 203 7.99 9.04 -0.77
N THR A 204 6.67 9.25 -0.68
CA THR A 204 5.70 8.15 -0.70
C THR A 204 5.76 7.36 -2.01
N VAL A 205 5.89 8.02 -3.17
CA VAL A 205 6.02 7.30 -4.45
C VAL A 205 7.30 6.47 -4.51
N TRP A 206 8.42 7.01 -4.02
CA TRP A 206 9.67 6.24 -3.90
C TRP A 206 9.50 5.01 -3.01
N ASP A 207 8.89 5.18 -1.84
CA ASP A 207 8.60 4.08 -0.92
C ASP A 207 7.71 3.02 -1.58
N LEU A 208 6.70 3.43 -2.36
CA LEU A 208 5.83 2.52 -3.11
C LEU A 208 6.56 1.76 -4.22
N ILE A 209 7.51 2.40 -4.93
CA ILE A 209 8.33 1.72 -5.94
C ILE A 209 9.18 0.63 -5.27
N LYS A 210 9.87 0.96 -4.17
CA LYS A 210 10.69 -0.01 -3.43
C LYS A 210 9.84 -1.13 -2.81
N LEU A 211 8.64 -0.80 -2.32
CA LEU A 211 7.68 -1.80 -1.85
C LEU A 211 7.20 -2.69 -2.99
N ALA A 212 6.94 -2.14 -4.18
CA ALA A 212 6.56 -2.93 -5.35
C ALA A 212 7.70 -3.87 -5.78
N ASP A 213 8.96 -3.40 -5.76
CA ASP A 213 10.13 -4.25 -5.98
C ASP A 213 10.18 -5.38 -4.95
N TYR A 214 9.99 -5.07 -3.67
CA TYR A 214 9.94 -6.07 -2.59
C TYR A 214 8.80 -7.08 -2.77
N LEU A 215 7.59 -6.63 -3.07
CA LEU A 215 6.43 -7.51 -3.25
C LEU A 215 6.58 -8.37 -4.51
N THR A 216 7.18 -7.85 -5.57
CA THR A 216 7.41 -8.61 -6.82
C THR A 216 8.54 -9.64 -6.64
N GLN A 217 9.63 -9.28 -5.96
CA GLN A 217 10.69 -10.22 -5.58
C GLN A 217 10.19 -11.23 -4.54
N GLY A 218 9.39 -10.79 -3.57
CA GLY A 218 8.78 -11.59 -2.52
C GLY A 218 7.74 -12.58 -3.06
N MET A 219 6.95 -12.20 -4.07
CA MET A 219 6.11 -13.13 -4.81
C MET A 219 6.93 -14.24 -5.51
N ILE A 220 8.21 -13.98 -5.81
CA ILE A 220 9.16 -14.99 -6.31
C ILE A 220 9.82 -15.75 -5.14
N LEU A 221 10.08 -15.12 -3.98
CA LEU A 221 10.73 -15.75 -2.82
C LEU A 221 9.78 -16.60 -1.96
N ILE A 222 8.51 -16.23 -1.80
CA ILE A 222 7.46 -17.07 -1.19
C ILE A 222 7.35 -18.39 -1.98
N GLN A 223 7.56 -18.34 -3.30
CA GLN A 223 7.62 -19.53 -4.15
C GLN A 223 8.84 -20.42 -3.80
N ARG A 224 10.01 -19.83 -3.50
CA ARG A 224 11.27 -20.56 -3.22
C ARG A 224 11.44 -21.04 -1.77
N GLY A 225 10.99 -20.28 -0.77
CA GLY A 225 11.10 -20.67 0.64
C GLY A 225 10.30 -21.92 1.00
N LEU A 226 9.24 -22.20 0.25
CA LEU A 226 8.43 -23.41 0.38
C LEU A 226 8.97 -24.60 -0.44
N GLU A 227 9.96 -24.42 -1.30
CA GLU A 227 10.69 -25.50 -1.97
C GLU A 227 11.80 -26.04 -1.05
N SER A 228 12.53 -25.18 -0.33
CA SER A 228 13.61 -25.65 0.57
C SER A 228 13.12 -26.33 1.85
N LEU A 229 11.89 -26.06 2.29
CA LEU A 229 11.23 -26.79 3.37
C LEU A 229 10.57 -28.10 2.91
N GLY A 230 10.50 -28.34 1.59
CA GLY A 230 9.99 -29.59 0.99
C GLY A 230 11.06 -30.66 0.76
N SER A 231 12.35 -30.32 0.88
CA SER A 231 13.47 -31.23 0.61
C SER A 231 14.05 -31.94 1.85
N HIS A 232 13.42 -31.83 3.02
CA HIS A 232 13.88 -32.51 4.25
C HIS A 232 12.89 -33.51 4.87
N LEU A 233 11.88 -33.97 4.12
CA LEU A 233 11.06 -35.12 4.50
C LEU A 233 10.85 -36.07 3.30
N GLY A 234 11.71 -37.11 3.25
CA GLY A 234 11.56 -38.33 2.44
C GLY A 234 12.07 -38.25 0.99
N VAL A 235 12.75 -39.23 0.41
CA VAL A 235 12.98 -40.64 0.76
C VAL A 235 14.25 -41.11 0.03
N GLY A 236 15.08 -41.89 0.72
CA GLY A 236 16.29 -42.55 0.22
C GLY A 236 17.08 -43.13 1.37
#